data_AF-A0A8J3Z478-F1
#
_entry.id   AF-A0A8J3Z478-F1
#
_cell.length_a   1.000
_cell.length_b   1.000
_cell.length_c   1.000
_cell.angle_alpha   90.00
_cell.angle_beta   90.00
_cell.angle_gamma   90.00
#
_symmetry.space_group_name_H-M   'P 1'
#
loop_
_entity.id
_entity.type
_entity.pdbx_description
1 polymer ?
#
loop_
_entity_poly.entity_id
_entity_poly.type
_entity_poly.pdbx_seq_one_letter_code
_entity_poly.pdbx_strand_id
1 'polypeptide(L)'
;MKWSVSIVAEGDREVSHEEVLALADAVAGSGGIASGIGSMHYGAQVVVEADDRSSAVRLGTETFVGAVREAGLPAWPITTTEAISEDDDLA
;
A
#
# COMPACT_ATOMS: atom_id res chain seq x y z
N MET A 1 0.49 18.25 3.41
CA MET A 1 -0.77 17.66 3.91
C MET A 1 -0.59 16.16 4.01
N LYS A 2 -1.31 15.49 4.90
CA LYS A 2 -1.25 14.02 5.01
C LYS A 2 -2.29 13.38 4.10
N TRP A 3 -1.88 12.31 3.46
CA TRP A 3 -2.68 11.56 2.52
C TRP A 3 -2.66 10.08 2.88
N SER A 4 -3.83 9.47 2.89
CA SER A 4 -3.99 8.04 2.95
C SER A 4 -4.03 7.51 1.52
N VAL A 5 -3.07 6.63 1.18
CA VAL A 5 -2.90 6.08 -0.16
C VAL A 5 -3.09 4.57 -0.11
N SER A 6 -4.13 4.07 -0.77
CA SER A 6 -4.47 2.65 -0.87
C SER A 6 -3.97 2.10 -2.20
N ILE A 7 -3.13 1.06 -2.16
CA ILE A 7 -2.51 0.45 -3.34
C ILE A 7 -2.73 -1.05 -3.31
N VAL A 8 -3.07 -1.63 -4.47
CA VAL A 8 -3.28 -3.08 -4.65
C VAL A 8 -2.49 -3.56 -5.85
N ALA A 9 -1.81 -4.70 -5.69
CA ALA A 9 -1.16 -5.43 -6.76
C ALA A 9 -1.79 -6.82 -6.93
N GLU A 10 -2.14 -7.16 -8.16
CA GLU A 10 -2.82 -8.43 -8.50
C GLU A 10 -1.84 -9.44 -9.07
N GLY A 11 -1.96 -10.66 -8.55
CA GLY A 11 -1.02 -11.75 -8.82
C GLY A 11 -1.60 -12.90 -9.60
N ASP A 12 -0.79 -13.94 -9.68
CA ASP A 12 -1.09 -15.22 -10.32
C ASP A 12 -1.32 -16.37 -9.31
N ARG A 13 -1.27 -16.08 -8.01
CA ARG A 13 -1.53 -17.04 -6.93
C ARG A 13 -2.13 -16.38 -5.69
N GLU A 14 -2.61 -17.22 -4.79
CA GLU A 14 -3.06 -16.79 -3.47
C GLU A 14 -1.90 -16.29 -2.60
N VAL A 15 -2.16 -15.23 -1.82
CA VAL A 15 -1.23 -14.65 -0.84
C VAL A 15 -1.43 -15.32 0.52
N SER A 16 -0.33 -15.78 1.11
CA SER A 16 -0.35 -16.45 2.40
C SER A 16 -0.52 -15.48 3.58
N HIS A 17 -0.85 -16.02 4.76
CA HIS A 17 -0.89 -15.23 5.99
C HIS A 17 0.49 -14.65 6.36
N GLU A 18 1.55 -15.43 6.19
CA GLU A 18 2.93 -15.00 6.49
C GLU A 18 3.39 -13.85 5.58
N GLU A 19 2.98 -13.90 4.31
CA GLU A 19 3.26 -12.87 3.31
C GLU A 19 2.59 -11.53 3.65
N VAL A 20 1.34 -11.56 4.10
CA VAL A 20 0.67 -10.32 4.54
C VAL A 20 1.24 -9.82 5.86
N LEU A 21 1.64 -10.70 6.78
CA LEU A 21 2.34 -10.30 8.01
C LEU A 21 3.66 -9.60 7.69
N ALA A 22 4.45 -10.12 6.75
CA ALA A 22 5.69 -9.50 6.30
C ALA A 22 5.43 -8.13 5.68
N LEU A 23 4.38 -8.00 4.86
CA LEU A 23 3.98 -6.71 4.29
C LEU A 23 3.52 -5.74 5.39
N ALA A 24 2.75 -6.20 6.38
CA ALA A 24 2.28 -5.39 7.49
C ALA A 24 3.44 -4.78 8.30
N ASP A 25 4.48 -5.58 8.57
CA ASP A 25 5.68 -5.12 9.26
C ASP A 25 6.41 -4.04 8.42
N ALA A 26 6.58 -4.30 7.12
CA ALA A 26 7.27 -3.38 6.21
C ALA A 26 6.53 -2.04 6.04
N VAL A 27 5.20 -2.00 6.11
CA VAL A 27 4.43 -0.74 6.03
C VAL A 27 4.16 -0.07 7.38
N ALA A 28 4.45 -0.74 8.50
CA ALA A 28 4.13 -0.23 9.84
C ALA A 28 4.77 1.13 10.13
N GLY A 29 6.00 1.35 9.65
CA GLY A 29 6.72 2.63 9.79
C GLY A 29 6.06 3.81 9.06
N SER A 30 5.19 3.54 8.09
CA SER A 30 4.44 4.54 7.31
C SER A 30 2.99 4.69 7.77
N GLY A 31 2.65 4.20 8.98
CA GLY A 31 1.28 4.14 9.47
C GLY A 31 0.39 3.24 8.62
N GLY A 32 0.99 2.29 7.90
CA GLY A 32 0.30 1.50 6.90
C GLY A 32 -0.42 0.27 7.44
N ILE A 33 -1.37 -0.22 6.65
CA ILE A 33 -2.16 -1.42 6.94
C ILE A 33 -2.08 -2.32 5.71
N ALA A 34 -1.56 -3.53 5.87
CA ALA A 34 -1.52 -4.52 4.79
C ALA A 34 -2.82 -5.34 4.70
N SER A 35 -3.12 -5.83 3.51
CA SER A 35 -4.32 -6.62 3.19
C SER A 35 -4.04 -7.69 2.13
N GLY A 36 -5.00 -8.62 1.94
CA GLY A 36 -4.95 -9.63 0.87
C GLY A 36 -4.76 -11.08 1.30
N ILE A 37 -4.88 -11.40 2.60
CA ILE A 37 -4.73 -12.79 3.10
C ILE A 37 -5.76 -13.69 2.40
N GLY A 38 -5.30 -14.78 1.77
CA GLY A 38 -6.18 -15.72 1.08
C GLY A 38 -6.79 -15.17 -0.22
N SER A 39 -6.26 -14.06 -0.75
CA SER A 39 -6.71 -13.42 -1.99
C SER A 39 -5.65 -13.56 -3.09
N MET A 40 -6.06 -13.36 -4.34
CA MET A 40 -5.13 -13.31 -5.50
C MET A 40 -4.46 -11.94 -5.68
N HIS A 41 -4.39 -11.15 -4.61
CA HIS A 41 -3.75 -9.85 -4.58
C HIS A 41 -3.20 -9.60 -3.18
N TYR A 42 -2.20 -8.73 -3.09
CA TYR A 42 -1.85 -8.06 -1.84
C TYR A 42 -2.02 -6.56 -2.02
N GLY A 43 -2.28 -5.87 -0.91
CA GLY A 43 -2.38 -4.43 -0.90
C GLY A 43 -1.90 -3.84 0.39
N ALA A 44 -1.70 -2.53 0.38
CA ALA A 44 -1.52 -1.78 1.61
C ALA A 44 -2.13 -0.39 1.46
N GLN A 45 -2.63 0.12 2.58
CA GLN A 45 -2.80 1.55 2.78
C GLN A 45 -1.53 2.08 3.44
N VAL A 46 -1.05 3.26 3.03
CA VAL A 46 0.08 3.96 3.64
C VAL A 46 -0.25 5.44 3.81
N VAL A 47 0.32 6.07 4.83
CA VAL A 47 0.20 7.51 5.04
C VAL A 47 1.46 8.22 4.53
N VAL A 48 1.28 9.22 3.68
CA VAL A 48 2.39 10.03 3.14
C VAL A 48 2.11 11.51 3.29
N GLU A 49 3.18 12.30 3.39
CA GLU A 49 3.10 13.76 3.35
C GLU A 49 3.35 14.24 1.93
N ALA A 50 2.39 15.00 1.38
CA ALA A 50 2.47 15.56 0.04
C ALA A 50 1.71 16.89 -0.07
N ASP A 51 2.09 17.69 -1.06
CA ASP A 51 1.45 18.97 -1.37
C ASP A 51 0.16 18.79 -2.18
N ASP A 52 0.07 17.73 -2.97
CA ASP A 52 -1.04 17.44 -3.88
C ASP A 52 -1.28 15.94 -4.06
N ARG A 53 -2.45 15.57 -4.58
CA ARG A 53 -2.87 14.18 -4.79
C ARG A 53 -1.92 13.38 -5.69
N SER A 54 -1.38 13.99 -6.74
CA SER A 54 -0.48 13.30 -7.68
C SER A 54 0.85 12.98 -7.01
N SER A 55 1.35 13.91 -6.20
CA SER A 55 2.54 13.70 -5.37
C SER A 55 2.28 12.65 -4.29
N ALA A 56 1.10 12.64 -3.67
CA ALA A 56 0.70 11.61 -2.71
C ALA A 56 0.68 10.21 -3.34
N VAL A 57 0.04 10.07 -4.51
CA VAL A 57 0.01 8.81 -5.26
C VAL A 57 1.42 8.32 -5.56
N ARG A 58 2.28 9.18 -6.09
CA ARG A 58 3.68 8.83 -6.41
C ARG A 58 4.44 8.33 -5.17
N LEU A 59 4.41 9.11 -4.09
CA LEU A 59 5.11 8.77 -2.85
C LEU A 59 4.54 7.51 -2.21
N GLY A 60 3.22 7.36 -2.17
CA GLY A 60 2.56 6.16 -1.67
C GLY A 60 2.94 4.92 -2.47
N THR A 61 2.96 5.00 -3.80
CA THR A 61 3.39 3.91 -4.67
C THR A 61 4.86 3.55 -4.45
N GLU A 62 5.76 4.53 -4.32
CA GLU A 62 7.18 4.29 -4.04
C GLU A 62 7.37 3.59 -2.68
N THR A 63 6.68 4.06 -1.64
CA THR A 63 6.68 3.43 -0.31
C THR A 63 6.17 2.00 -0.37
N PHE A 64 5.05 1.76 -1.05
CA PHE A 64 4.48 0.42 -1.22
C PHE A 64 5.45 -0.53 -1.95
N VAL A 65 6.04 -0.10 -3.07
CA VAL A 65 7.01 -0.92 -3.81
C VAL A 65 8.24 -1.22 -2.96
N GLY A 66 8.69 -0.27 -2.13
CA GLY A 66 9.74 -0.49 -1.14
C GLY A 66 9.36 -1.59 -0.14
N ALA A 67 8.18 -1.48 0.46
CA ALA A 67 7.68 -2.43 1.44
C ALA A 67 7.47 -3.84 0.86
N VAL A 68 6.95 -3.95 -0.37
CA VAL A 68 6.81 -5.22 -1.11
C VAL A 68 8.16 -5.91 -1.28
N ARG A 69 9.20 -5.14 -1.63
CA ARG A 69 10.56 -5.67 -1.78
C ARG A 69 11.17 -6.09 -0.44
N GLU A 70 10.94 -5.33 0.61
CA GLU A 70 11.40 -5.64 1.97
C GLU A 70 10.73 -6.91 2.51
N ALA A 71 9.41 -7.05 2.29
CA ALA A 71 8.63 -8.23 2.63
C ALA A 71 8.95 -9.47 1.77
N GLY A 72 9.78 -9.33 0.74
CA GLY A 72 10.15 -10.43 -0.17
C GLY A 72 9.03 -10.90 -1.10
N LEU A 73 8.01 -10.06 -1.32
CA LEU A 73 6.85 -10.38 -2.13
C LEU A 73 7.16 -10.25 -3.64
N PRO A 74 6.48 -11.04 -4.50
CA PRO A 74 6.64 -10.92 -5.94
C PRO A 74 6.16 -9.55 -6.43
N ALA A 75 6.92 -8.92 -7.34
CA ALA A 75 6.57 -7.63 -7.93
C ALA A 75 5.43 -7.76 -8.95
N TRP A 76 4.20 -7.78 -8.44
CA TRP A 76 2.98 -7.87 -9.23
C TRP A 76 2.55 -6.50 -9.79
N PRO A 77 1.80 -6.48 -10.91
CA PRO A 77 1.27 -5.23 -11.45
C PRO A 77 0.31 -4.57 -10.47
N ILE A 78 0.52 -3.28 -10.22
CA ILE A 78 -0.41 -2.45 -9.45
C ILE A 78 -1.66 -2.21 -10.31
N THR A 79 -2.83 -2.61 -9.82
CA THR A 79 -4.11 -2.47 -10.53
C THR A 79 -4.96 -1.34 -9.96
N THR A 80 -4.79 -1.03 -8.67
CA THR A 80 -5.54 0.03 -7.99
C THR A 80 -4.59 0.96 -7.25
N THR A 81 -4.83 2.26 -7.37
CA THR A 81 -4.19 3.28 -6.55
C THR A 81 -5.17 4.41 -6.27
N GLU A 82 -5.49 4.61 -5.01
CA GLU A 82 -6.41 5.64 -4.54
C GLU A 82 -5.72 6.49 -3.48
N ALA A 83 -5.93 7.80 -3.51
CA ALA A 83 -5.36 8.72 -2.53
C ALA A 83 -6.47 9.66 -2.04
N ILE A 84 -6.60 9.75 -0.72
CA ILE A 84 -7.57 10.56 0.02
C ILE A 84 -6.78 11.45 0.98
N SER A 85 -7.04 12.76 0.98
CA SER A 85 -6.44 13.68 1.96
C SER A 85 -7.15 13.57 3.30
N GLU A 86 -6.42 13.62 4.42
CA GLU A 86 -7.04 13.61 5.75
C GLU A 86 -7.98 14.82 5.99
N ASP A 87 -7.80 15.91 5.25
CA ASP A 87 -8.72 17.06 5.26
C ASP A 87 -10.06 16.81 4.54
N ASP A 88 -10.14 15.83 3.64
CA ASP A 88 -11.39 15.44 2.93
C ASP A 88 -12.21 14.39 3.71
N ASP A 89 -11.58 13.67 4.65
CA ASP A 89 -12.19 12.56 5.42
C ASP A 89 -13.13 13.07 6.55
N LEU A 90 -13.23 14.39 6.73
CA LEU A 90 -14.04 15.08 7.74
C LEU A 90 -15.35 15.71 7.18
N ALA A 91 -15.73 15.42 5.93
CA ALA A 91 -16.88 16.03 5.24
C ALA A 91 -18.14 15.15 5.19
#